data_AF-A0A1B9F5W4-F1
#
_entry.id   AF-A0A1B9F5W4-F1
#
_cell.length_a   1.000
_cell.length_b   1.000
_cell.length_c   1.000
_cell.angle_alpha   90.00
_cell.angle_beta   90.00
_cell.angle_gamma   90.00
#
_symmetry.space_group_name_H-M   'P 1'
#
loop_
_entity.id
_entity.type
_entity.pdbx_description
1 polymer ?
#
loop_
_entity_poly.entity_id
_entity_poly.type
_entity_poly.pdbx_seq_one_letter_code
_entity_poly.pdbx_strand_id
1 'polypeptide(L)'
;MQNTNEIPTLALNVEEVETLHSVPQNPLDEALPLEQVKAQVQLIQRVMQGVMKKDEHYGVIPGSSKPVLYKAGAEKLAMTFRLAPKYEITRYDLPNGHREYEVICHIYSIISGKFLGSGTGNCSTLESKYRYRSGPIEPTGRQVPRKYWDLRKTNPEAAQKVIGGLGYAVKKINGRWEIVRKGERIENPDPADCWNTVKKMAKKRAFVDAILTVTAASDIFTQDIEDESSPPEADPPQPQPQTEAPKESVSERGEDDIPF
;
A
#
# COMPACT_ATOMS: atom_id res chain seq x y z
N MET A 1 -51.87 34.65 51.15
CA MET A 1 -51.74 33.70 50.04
C MET A 1 -50.35 33.10 50.12
N GLN A 2 -50.22 31.99 50.83
CA GLN A 2 -48.95 31.30 51.08
C GLN A 2 -48.95 30.00 50.29
N ASN A 3 -47.82 29.78 49.62
CA ASN A 3 -47.57 28.72 48.65
C ASN A 3 -47.03 27.49 49.40
N THR A 4 -47.75 26.38 49.38
CA THR A 4 -47.30 25.09 49.96
C THR A 4 -46.77 24.20 48.84
N ASN A 5 -45.44 24.05 48.80
CA ASN A 5 -44.73 23.03 48.02
C ASN A 5 -44.84 21.69 48.75
N GLU A 6 -45.56 20.73 48.16
CA GLU A 6 -45.41 19.30 48.49
C GLU A 6 -44.79 18.59 47.28
N ILE A 7 -43.63 17.98 47.50
CA ILE A 7 -42.93 17.14 46.54
C ILE A 7 -43.36 15.69 46.82
N PRO A 8 -43.91 14.93 45.85
CA PRO A 8 -44.21 13.52 46.08
C PRO A 8 -42.93 12.69 45.97
N THR A 9 -42.60 11.99 47.07
CA THR A 9 -41.56 10.97 47.14
C THR A 9 -42.01 9.73 46.35
N LEU A 10 -41.53 9.56 45.12
CA LEU A 10 -41.65 8.29 44.40
C LEU A 10 -40.55 7.34 44.87
N ALA A 11 -40.96 6.25 45.52
CA ALA A 11 -40.11 5.13 45.83
C ALA A 11 -39.55 4.52 44.53
N LEU A 12 -38.23 4.54 44.38
CA LEU A 12 -37.53 3.77 43.35
C LEU A 12 -37.59 2.29 43.76
N ASN A 13 -38.32 1.50 42.98
CA ASN A 13 -38.29 0.05 43.06
C ASN A 13 -36.86 -0.42 42.73
N VAL A 14 -36.21 -1.03 43.73
CA VAL A 14 -34.91 -1.67 43.63
C VAL A 14 -35.14 -3.10 43.15
N GLU A 15 -35.36 -3.30 41.86
CA GLU A 15 -35.38 -4.64 41.23
C GLU A 15 -35.23 -4.49 39.71
N GLU A 16 -34.03 -4.17 39.24
CA GLU A 16 -33.68 -4.25 37.82
C GLU A 16 -32.38 -5.07 37.63
N VAL A 17 -32.58 -6.39 37.65
CA VAL A 17 -31.91 -7.42 36.85
C VAL A 17 -30.39 -7.25 36.63
N GLU A 18 -29.61 -7.81 37.56
CA GLU A 18 -28.24 -8.26 37.29
C GLU A 18 -28.25 -9.41 36.26
N THR A 19 -28.29 -9.10 34.97
CA THR A 19 -27.77 -10.02 33.94
C THR A 19 -26.25 -9.95 33.93
N LEU A 20 -25.64 -10.66 34.88
CA LEU A 20 -24.22 -10.99 34.89
C LEU A 20 -23.89 -11.77 33.61
N HIS A 21 -23.38 -11.08 32.60
CA HIS A 21 -22.69 -11.72 31.49
C HIS A 21 -21.38 -12.25 32.08
N SER A 22 -21.29 -13.58 32.26
CA SER A 22 -20.09 -14.24 32.74
C SER A 22 -18.91 -13.86 31.82
N VAL A 23 -17.96 -13.10 32.37
CA VAL A 23 -16.70 -12.80 31.68
C VAL A 23 -15.95 -14.13 31.50
N PRO A 24 -15.63 -14.55 30.27
CA PRO A 24 -14.83 -15.75 30.06
C PRO A 24 -13.45 -15.53 30.67
N GLN A 25 -13.08 -16.37 31.63
CA GLN A 25 -11.84 -16.23 32.41
C GLN A 25 -10.61 -16.84 31.70
N ASN A 26 -10.80 -17.58 30.61
CA ASN A 26 -9.73 -18.27 29.88
C ASN A 26 -9.88 -18.09 28.35
N PRO A 27 -8.89 -17.48 27.66
CA PRO A 27 -8.89 -17.34 26.20
C PRO A 27 -9.03 -18.66 25.43
N LEU A 28 -8.66 -19.78 26.04
CA LEU A 28 -8.80 -21.11 25.42
C LEU A 28 -10.25 -21.59 25.34
N ASP A 29 -11.15 -21.07 26.19
CA ASP A 29 -12.56 -21.48 26.18
C ASP A 29 -13.32 -20.86 24.98
N GLU A 30 -12.83 -19.74 24.44
CA GLU A 30 -13.36 -19.09 23.23
C GLU A 30 -12.59 -19.47 21.96
N ALA A 31 -11.50 -20.24 22.08
CA ALA A 31 -10.67 -20.60 20.95
C ALA A 31 -11.43 -21.49 19.96
N LEU A 32 -11.31 -21.17 18.67
CA LEU A 32 -11.86 -22.02 17.62
C LEU A 32 -11.14 -23.38 17.61
N PRO A 33 -11.87 -24.52 17.54
CA PRO A 33 -11.25 -25.83 17.37
C PRO A 33 -10.38 -25.88 16.11
N LEU A 34 -9.25 -26.59 16.18
CA LEU A 34 -8.29 -26.73 15.07
C LEU A 34 -8.96 -27.13 13.75
N GLU A 35 -9.93 -28.04 13.79
CA GLU A 35 -10.63 -28.50 12.59
C GLU A 35 -11.45 -27.38 11.92
N GLN A 36 -12.01 -26.44 12.69
CA GLN A 36 -12.69 -25.27 12.13
C GLN A 36 -11.69 -24.30 11.49
N VAL A 37 -10.53 -24.08 12.12
CA VAL A 37 -9.45 -23.26 11.56
C VAL A 37 -8.95 -23.86 10.23
N LYS A 38 -8.71 -25.17 10.18
CA LYS A 38 -8.36 -25.89 8.95
C LYS A 38 -9.44 -25.74 7.88
N ALA A 39 -10.71 -25.90 8.24
CA ALA A 39 -11.82 -25.77 7.30
C ALA A 39 -11.90 -24.35 6.69
N GLN A 40 -11.62 -23.31 7.47
CA GLN A 40 -11.57 -21.93 6.99
C GLN A 40 -10.43 -21.73 5.98
N VAL A 41 -9.21 -22.18 6.30
CA VAL A 41 -8.06 -22.07 5.37
C VAL A 41 -8.34 -22.83 4.07
N GLN A 42 -8.87 -24.05 4.17
CA GLN A 42 -9.25 -24.85 3.00
C GLN A 42 -10.35 -24.20 2.17
N LEU A 43 -11.29 -23.48 2.79
CA LEU A 43 -12.31 -22.73 2.06
C LEU A 43 -11.68 -21.59 1.25
N ILE A 44 -10.75 -20.82 1.82
CA ILE A 44 -10.06 -19.75 1.10
C ILE A 44 -9.30 -20.32 -0.10
N GLN A 45 -8.58 -21.42 0.08
CA GLN A 45 -7.86 -22.10 -1.01
C GLN A 45 -8.81 -22.56 -2.12
N ARG A 46 -9.95 -23.17 -1.76
CA ARG A 46 -10.96 -23.59 -2.75
C ARG A 46 -11.58 -22.40 -3.49
N VAL A 47 -11.83 -21.29 -2.81
CA VAL A 47 -12.33 -20.05 -3.44
C VAL A 47 -11.29 -19.50 -4.41
N MET A 48 -10.02 -19.45 -3.99
CA MET A 48 -8.92 -19.00 -4.84
C MET A 48 -8.80 -19.86 -6.10
N GLN A 49 -8.90 -21.19 -5.99
CA GLN A 49 -8.81 -22.11 -7.13
C GLN A 49 -10.05 -22.10 -8.02
N GLY A 50 -11.25 -22.01 -7.43
CA GLY A 50 -12.51 -22.20 -8.14
C GLY A 50 -13.11 -20.93 -8.74
N VAL A 51 -12.86 -19.75 -8.14
CA VAL A 51 -13.54 -18.51 -8.54
C VAL A 51 -12.64 -17.29 -8.67
N MET A 52 -11.36 -17.39 -8.35
CA MET A 52 -10.40 -16.31 -8.59
C MET A 52 -9.49 -16.62 -9.78
N LYS A 53 -9.10 -15.58 -10.50
CA LYS A 53 -8.20 -15.64 -11.64
C LYS A 53 -6.90 -14.90 -11.34
N LYS A 54 -5.77 -15.52 -11.66
CA LYS A 54 -4.45 -14.89 -11.60
C LYS A 54 -4.44 -13.64 -12.51
N ASP A 55 -3.76 -12.60 -12.05
CA ASP A 55 -3.59 -11.28 -12.67
C ASP A 55 -4.88 -10.43 -12.81
N GLU A 56 -6.02 -10.94 -12.31
CA GLU A 56 -7.30 -10.19 -12.20
C GLU A 56 -7.73 -10.03 -10.73
N HIS A 57 -7.61 -11.10 -9.94
CA HIS A 57 -8.03 -11.14 -8.54
C HIS A 57 -6.85 -11.17 -7.56
N TYR A 58 -5.71 -11.71 -8.00
CA TYR A 58 -4.45 -11.75 -7.28
C TYR A 58 -3.30 -11.87 -8.28
N GLY A 59 -2.09 -11.46 -7.93
CA GLY A 59 -0.93 -11.58 -8.81
C GLY A 59 0.38 -11.66 -8.06
N VAL A 60 1.46 -12.07 -8.74
CA VAL A 60 2.80 -12.14 -8.14
C VAL A 60 3.62 -10.97 -8.65
N ILE A 61 4.16 -10.20 -7.72
CA ILE A 61 5.07 -9.08 -8.01
C ILE A 61 6.53 -9.55 -7.94
N PRO A 62 7.45 -8.90 -8.66
CA PRO A 62 8.88 -9.14 -8.51
C PRO A 62 9.32 -9.07 -7.04
N GLY A 63 10.10 -10.04 -6.59
CA GLY A 63 10.64 -10.06 -5.22
C GLY A 63 9.70 -10.59 -4.13
N SER A 64 8.44 -10.93 -4.42
CA SER A 64 7.55 -11.58 -3.45
C SER A 64 7.35 -13.07 -3.74
N SER A 65 7.41 -13.89 -2.69
CA SER A 65 7.10 -15.34 -2.75
C SER A 65 5.59 -15.62 -2.66
N LYS A 66 4.81 -14.68 -2.08
CA LYS A 66 3.35 -14.79 -1.93
C LYS A 66 2.64 -13.87 -2.94
N PRO A 67 1.49 -14.28 -3.48
CA PRO A 67 0.68 -13.42 -4.33
C PRO A 67 0.11 -12.24 -3.53
N VAL A 68 0.00 -11.08 -4.16
CA VAL A 68 -0.74 -9.92 -3.66
C VAL A 68 -2.22 -10.10 -3.96
N LEU A 69 -3.08 -9.83 -2.98
CA LEU A 69 -4.53 -9.85 -3.16
C LEU A 69 -5.01 -8.52 -3.75
N TYR A 70 -5.65 -8.56 -4.92
CA TYR A 70 -6.23 -7.34 -5.51
C TYR A 70 -7.64 -7.09 -4.97
N LYS A 71 -8.13 -5.86 -5.17
CA LYS A 71 -9.50 -5.46 -4.79
C LYS A 71 -10.57 -6.46 -5.23
N ALA A 72 -10.51 -6.93 -6.47
CA ALA A 72 -11.50 -7.88 -6.99
C ALA A 72 -11.45 -9.23 -6.24
N GLY A 73 -10.25 -9.69 -5.85
CA GLY A 73 -10.09 -10.88 -5.01
C GLY A 73 -10.63 -10.67 -3.59
N ALA A 74 -10.34 -9.50 -2.99
CA ALA A 74 -10.88 -9.13 -1.68
C ALA A 74 -12.42 -9.07 -1.68
N GLU A 75 -13.04 -8.59 -2.76
CA GLU A 75 -14.50 -8.60 -2.93
C GLU A 75 -15.08 -10.02 -3.02
N LYS A 76 -14.38 -10.95 -3.67
CA LYS A 76 -14.77 -12.38 -3.70
C LYS A 76 -14.73 -13.00 -2.31
N LEU A 77 -13.69 -12.70 -1.51
CA LEU A 77 -13.61 -13.18 -0.13
C LEU A 77 -14.71 -12.55 0.72
N ALA A 78 -14.92 -11.24 0.63
CA ALA A 78 -15.99 -10.54 1.34
C ALA A 78 -17.37 -11.16 1.05
N MET A 79 -17.65 -11.43 -0.24
CA MET A 79 -18.89 -12.10 -0.66
C MET A 79 -18.99 -13.52 -0.10
N THR A 80 -17.92 -14.30 -0.15
CA THR A 80 -17.87 -15.69 0.33
C THR A 80 -18.16 -15.77 1.83
N PHE A 81 -17.52 -14.92 2.62
CA PHE A 81 -17.65 -14.90 4.08
C PHE A 81 -18.79 -14.02 4.58
N ARG A 82 -19.65 -13.52 3.67
CA ARG A 82 -20.80 -12.64 3.99
C ARG A 82 -20.39 -11.45 4.86
N LEU A 83 -19.36 -10.74 4.44
CA LEU A 83 -18.77 -9.61 5.12
C LEU A 83 -19.34 -8.29 4.60
N ALA A 84 -19.70 -7.39 5.51
CA ALA A 84 -20.19 -6.04 5.23
C ALA A 84 -19.15 -5.00 5.66
N PRO A 85 -18.44 -4.35 4.71
CA PRO A 85 -17.53 -3.26 5.03
C PRO A 85 -18.27 -1.95 5.30
N LYS A 86 -17.89 -1.25 6.36
CA LYS A 86 -18.26 0.13 6.68
C LYS A 86 -16.99 0.96 6.78
N TYR A 87 -17.05 2.22 6.37
CA TYR A 87 -15.86 3.07 6.27
C TYR A 87 -15.99 4.30 7.13
N GLU A 88 -14.96 4.55 7.94
CA GLU A 88 -14.67 5.86 8.51
C GLU A 88 -13.60 6.52 7.65
N ILE A 89 -13.85 7.75 7.21
CA ILE A 89 -12.98 8.47 6.28
C ILE A 89 -12.65 9.83 6.86
N THR A 90 -11.38 10.03 7.17
CA THR A 90 -10.84 11.33 7.57
C THR A 90 -10.15 11.97 6.39
N ARG A 91 -10.46 13.25 6.14
CA ARG A 91 -9.82 14.06 5.09
C ARG A 91 -8.97 15.13 5.76
N TYR A 92 -7.72 15.22 5.31
CA TYR A 92 -6.83 16.31 5.66
C TYR A 92 -6.63 17.19 4.42
N ASP A 93 -7.01 18.46 4.52
CA ASP A 93 -6.65 19.47 3.53
C ASP A 93 -5.23 19.97 3.83
N LEU A 94 -4.36 19.93 2.84
CA LEU A 94 -2.93 20.25 2.93
C LEU A 94 -2.61 21.51 2.10
N PRO A 95 -1.44 22.14 2.29
CA PRO A 95 -1.04 23.30 1.51
C PRO A 95 -1.08 23.05 -0.01
N ASN A 96 -1.19 24.13 -0.80
CA ASN A 96 -1.19 24.10 -2.27
C ASN A 96 -2.30 23.22 -2.89
N GLY A 97 -3.44 23.05 -2.22
CA GLY A 97 -4.57 22.27 -2.73
C GLY A 97 -4.40 20.75 -2.62
N HIS A 98 -3.35 20.29 -1.96
CA HIS A 98 -3.15 18.88 -1.67
C HIS A 98 -4.16 18.35 -0.65
N ARG A 99 -4.40 17.05 -0.69
CA ARG A 99 -5.22 16.30 0.27
C ARG A 99 -4.59 14.97 0.63
N GLU A 100 -4.89 14.54 1.84
CA GLU A 100 -4.67 13.20 2.34
C GLU A 100 -5.99 12.61 2.84
N TYR A 101 -6.16 11.30 2.63
CA TYR A 101 -7.27 10.53 3.14
C TYR A 101 -6.73 9.40 4.01
N GLU A 102 -7.20 9.36 5.25
CA GLU A 102 -7.06 8.20 6.14
C GLU A 102 -8.41 7.49 6.17
N VAL A 103 -8.41 6.18 5.97
CA VAL A 103 -9.61 5.36 5.91
C VAL A 103 -9.46 4.17 6.82
N ILE A 104 -10.45 3.97 7.69
CA ILE A 104 -10.63 2.75 8.48
C ILE A 104 -11.81 1.99 7.89
N CYS A 105 -11.59 0.73 7.52
CA CYS A 105 -12.61 -0.18 7.02
C CYS A 105 -12.98 -1.18 8.11
N HIS A 106 -14.15 -1.00 8.74
CA HIS A 106 -14.72 -1.92 9.71
C HIS A 106 -15.52 -3.01 8.99
N ILE A 107 -15.31 -4.27 9.37
CA ILE A 107 -16.00 -5.41 8.80
C ILE A 107 -17.00 -5.96 9.81
N TYR A 108 -18.22 -6.18 9.35
CA TYR A 108 -19.29 -6.81 10.10
C TYR A 108 -19.75 -8.09 9.41
N SER A 109 -20.20 -9.07 10.18
CA SER A 109 -20.95 -10.20 9.62
C SER A 109 -22.31 -9.71 9.11
N ILE A 110 -22.67 -10.03 7.86
CA ILE A 110 -24.02 -9.77 7.33
C ILE A 110 -25.06 -10.59 8.08
N ILE A 111 -24.69 -11.79 8.54
CA ILE A 111 -25.63 -12.74 9.16
C ILE A 111 -25.92 -12.35 10.61
N SER A 112 -24.89 -12.07 11.40
CA SER A 112 -25.03 -11.78 12.84
C SER A 112 -25.01 -10.30 13.19
N GLY A 113 -24.58 -9.43 12.27
CA GLY A 113 -24.35 -8.00 12.54
C GLY A 113 -23.14 -7.72 13.45
N LYS A 114 -22.42 -8.74 13.93
CA LYS A 114 -21.27 -8.56 14.83
C LYS A 114 -20.08 -7.96 14.09
N PHE A 115 -19.33 -7.11 14.78
CA PHE A 115 -18.03 -6.63 14.33
C PHE A 115 -17.02 -7.79 14.31
N LEU A 116 -16.24 -7.89 13.24
CA LEU A 116 -15.27 -8.97 13.04
C LEU A 116 -13.82 -8.49 13.00
N GLY A 117 -13.60 -7.20 12.76
CA GLY A 117 -12.26 -6.61 12.65
C GLY A 117 -12.24 -5.42 11.71
N SER A 118 -11.08 -4.83 11.55
CA SER A 118 -10.88 -3.65 10.71
C SER A 118 -9.54 -3.68 10.01
N GLY A 119 -9.41 -2.86 8.98
CA GLY A 119 -8.14 -2.55 8.32
C GLY A 119 -8.03 -1.07 8.01
N THR A 120 -6.82 -0.59 7.80
CA THR A 120 -6.51 0.82 7.59
C THR A 120 -5.87 1.06 6.24
N GLY A 121 -6.04 2.27 5.72
CA GLY A 121 -5.43 2.67 4.46
C GLY A 121 -5.32 4.16 4.38
N ASN A 122 -4.14 4.64 4.01
CA ASN A 122 -3.89 6.04 3.72
C ASN A 122 -3.58 6.25 2.24
N CYS A 123 -3.82 7.46 1.76
CA CYS A 123 -3.29 7.90 0.47
C CYS A 123 -3.24 9.42 0.44
N SER A 124 -2.18 9.98 -0.14
CA SER A 124 -2.00 11.43 -0.24
C SER A 124 -1.70 11.86 -1.68
N THR A 125 -2.23 13.01 -2.08
CA THR A 125 -1.82 13.68 -3.32
C THR A 125 -0.33 14.10 -3.31
N LEU A 126 0.34 14.05 -2.16
CA LEU A 126 1.77 14.25 -2.02
C LEU A 126 2.62 13.01 -2.37
N GLU A 127 2.01 11.82 -2.57
CA GLU A 127 2.74 10.65 -3.07
C GLU A 127 3.32 10.95 -4.47
N SER A 128 4.55 10.51 -4.75
CA SER A 128 5.32 10.87 -5.95
C SER A 128 4.57 10.68 -7.27
N LYS A 129 3.72 9.65 -7.37
CA LYS A 129 2.89 9.36 -8.55
C LYS A 129 1.79 10.39 -8.82
N TYR A 130 1.27 11.06 -7.78
CA TYR A 130 0.23 12.08 -7.91
C TYR A 130 0.82 13.48 -7.86
N ARG A 131 1.87 13.67 -7.06
CA ARG A 131 2.50 14.96 -6.80
C ARG A 131 3.22 15.53 -8.01
N TYR A 132 3.86 14.70 -8.82
CA TYR A 132 4.71 15.19 -9.89
C TYR A 132 4.14 14.92 -11.27
N ARG A 133 4.47 15.83 -12.20
CA ARG A 133 4.27 15.66 -13.64
C ARG A 133 5.59 15.86 -14.36
N SER A 134 5.72 15.26 -15.54
CA SER A 134 6.83 15.58 -16.43
C SER A 134 6.66 17.00 -16.94
N GLY A 135 7.64 17.86 -16.67
CA GLY A 135 7.68 19.21 -17.20
C GLY A 135 7.82 19.25 -18.72
N PRO A 136 7.89 20.47 -19.30
CA PRO A 136 8.08 20.66 -20.73
C PRO A 136 9.31 19.90 -21.22
N ILE A 137 9.13 19.14 -22.29
CA ILE A 137 10.22 18.41 -22.96
C ILE A 137 10.96 19.35 -23.90
N GLU A 138 12.27 19.16 -24.04
CA GLU A 138 13.09 19.93 -24.98
C GLU A 138 13.44 19.06 -26.19
N PRO A 139 13.02 19.42 -27.42
CA PRO A 139 13.44 18.70 -28.61
C PRO A 139 14.94 18.86 -28.84
N THR A 140 15.65 17.73 -29.01
CA THR A 140 17.11 17.79 -29.27
C THR A 140 17.42 17.99 -30.76
N GLY A 141 16.41 17.91 -31.63
CA GLY A 141 16.57 17.89 -33.08
C GLY A 141 17.19 16.61 -33.66
N ARG A 142 17.59 15.65 -32.81
CA ARG A 142 18.19 14.38 -33.24
C ARG A 142 17.09 13.39 -33.61
N GLN A 143 17.21 12.79 -34.79
CA GLN A 143 16.34 11.68 -35.20
C GLN A 143 16.65 10.43 -34.37
N VAL A 144 15.61 9.63 -34.12
CA VAL A 144 15.75 8.38 -33.37
C VAL A 144 16.45 7.33 -34.24
N PRO A 145 17.63 6.82 -33.84
CA PRO A 145 18.35 5.82 -34.61
C PRO A 145 17.53 4.53 -34.77
N ARG A 146 17.64 3.86 -35.93
CA ARG A 146 16.95 2.57 -36.16
C ARG A 146 17.26 1.53 -35.08
N LYS A 147 18.52 1.51 -34.62
CA LYS A 147 19.03 0.66 -33.53
C LYS A 147 18.22 0.78 -32.23
N TYR A 148 17.64 1.94 -31.93
CA TYR A 148 16.75 2.09 -30.78
C TYR A 148 15.51 1.19 -30.90
N TRP A 149 14.88 1.16 -32.08
CA TRP A 149 13.66 0.39 -32.31
C TRP A 149 13.91 -1.12 -32.23
N ASP A 150 15.07 -1.56 -32.72
CA ASP A 150 15.50 -2.96 -32.66
C ASP A 150 15.79 -3.41 -31.22
N LEU A 151 16.41 -2.54 -30.41
CA LEU A 151 16.80 -2.86 -29.04
C LEU A 151 15.71 -2.63 -27.99
N ARG A 152 14.74 -1.74 -28.23
CA ARG A 152 13.76 -1.33 -27.20
C ARG A 152 13.02 -2.49 -26.53
N LYS A 153 12.76 -3.58 -27.27
CA LYS A 153 12.05 -4.76 -26.74
C LYS A 153 12.97 -5.81 -26.12
N THR A 154 14.21 -5.91 -26.61
CA THR A 154 15.15 -6.99 -26.27
C THR A 154 16.18 -6.56 -25.24
N ASN A 155 16.62 -5.31 -25.28
CA ASN A 155 17.57 -4.72 -24.35
C ASN A 155 17.26 -3.22 -24.12
N PRO A 156 16.33 -2.92 -23.18
CA PRO A 156 15.90 -1.55 -22.89
C PRO A 156 17.03 -0.61 -22.44
N GLU A 157 18.00 -1.13 -21.69
CA GLU A 157 19.13 -0.33 -21.19
C GLU A 157 20.03 0.11 -22.36
N ALA A 158 20.36 -0.80 -23.27
CA ALA A 158 21.13 -0.48 -24.47
C ALA A 158 20.36 0.47 -25.40
N ALA A 159 19.04 0.28 -25.53
CA ALA A 159 18.18 1.20 -26.29
C ALA A 159 18.21 2.61 -25.69
N GLN A 160 18.16 2.72 -24.35
CA GLN A 160 18.21 4.01 -23.66
C GLN A 160 19.56 4.70 -23.87
N LYS A 161 20.68 3.98 -23.81
CA LYS A 161 22.02 4.51 -24.12
C LYS A 161 22.11 5.04 -25.56
N VAL A 162 21.45 4.40 -26.52
CA VAL A 162 21.42 4.85 -27.93
C VAL A 162 20.77 6.22 -28.11
N ILE A 163 19.80 6.60 -27.26
CA ILE A 163 19.11 7.90 -27.35
C ILE A 163 19.69 8.97 -26.41
N GLY A 164 20.84 8.70 -25.77
CA GLY A 164 21.52 9.66 -24.89
C GLY A 164 21.49 9.32 -23.39
N GLY A 165 20.86 8.20 -23.00
CA GLY A 165 20.86 7.71 -21.62
C GLY A 165 19.72 8.27 -20.76
N LEU A 166 19.93 8.27 -19.44
CA LEU A 166 18.94 8.74 -18.47
C LEU A 166 18.59 10.22 -18.73
N GLY A 167 17.30 10.56 -18.72
CA GLY A 167 16.84 11.92 -19.01
C GLY A 167 16.49 12.18 -20.48
N TYR A 168 16.66 11.21 -21.39
CA TYR A 168 16.15 11.30 -22.77
C TYR A 168 14.94 10.40 -23.00
N ALA A 169 14.07 10.81 -23.92
CA ALA A 169 12.91 10.05 -24.34
C ALA A 169 12.69 10.21 -25.85
N VAL A 170 11.78 9.42 -26.40
CA VAL A 170 11.41 9.49 -27.82
C VAL A 170 9.99 10.01 -27.93
N LYS A 171 9.77 11.07 -28.71
CA LYS A 171 8.42 11.60 -28.96
C LYS A 171 8.23 11.95 -30.43
N LYS A 172 6.98 11.83 -30.89
CA LYS A 172 6.60 12.21 -32.25
C LYS A 172 6.29 13.70 -32.29
N ILE A 173 7.08 14.47 -33.03
CA ILE A 173 6.94 15.91 -33.21
C ILE A 173 6.81 16.17 -34.71
N ASN A 174 5.75 16.87 -35.14
CA ASN A 174 5.49 17.19 -36.55
C ASN A 174 5.61 15.98 -37.50
N GLY A 175 5.09 14.83 -37.09
CA GLY A 175 5.09 13.60 -37.90
C GLY A 175 6.38 12.77 -37.82
N ARG A 176 7.47 13.28 -37.25
CA ARG A 176 8.77 12.61 -37.13
C ARG A 176 9.07 12.19 -35.70
N TRP A 177 9.76 11.06 -35.54
CA TRP A 177 10.25 10.62 -34.23
C TRP A 177 11.57 11.30 -33.93
N GLU A 178 11.60 12.07 -32.84
CA GLU A 178 12.77 12.81 -32.39
C GLU A 178 13.12 12.42 -30.96
N ILE A 179 14.41 12.50 -30.65
CA ILE A 179 14.92 12.38 -29.29
C ILE A 179 14.62 13.70 -28.58
N VAL A 180 14.02 13.62 -27.40
CA VAL A 180 13.70 14.75 -26.55
C VAL A 180 14.38 14.59 -25.20
N ARG A 181 14.80 15.70 -24.59
CA ARG A 181 15.17 15.71 -23.19
C ARG A 181 13.89 15.72 -22.36
N LYS A 182 13.79 14.81 -21.38
CA LYS A 182 12.69 14.81 -20.40
C LYS A 182 12.73 16.13 -19.63
N GLY A 183 11.58 16.75 -19.46
CA GLY A 183 11.45 17.90 -18.57
C GLY A 183 11.69 17.51 -17.12
N GLU A 184 12.03 18.49 -16.29
CA GLU A 184 12.17 18.30 -14.86
C GLU A 184 10.85 17.88 -14.22
N ARG A 185 10.93 17.27 -13.03
CA ARG A 185 9.75 16.91 -12.24
C ARG A 185 9.15 18.19 -11.68
N ILE A 186 8.05 18.63 -12.28
CA ILE A 186 7.28 19.77 -11.77
C ILE A 186 6.20 19.26 -10.82
N GLU A 187 5.91 20.03 -9.78
CA GLU A 187 4.75 19.76 -8.94
C GLU A 187 3.47 19.89 -9.78
N ASN A 188 2.50 19.01 -9.52
CA ASN A 188 1.26 18.94 -10.26
C ASN A 188 0.46 20.24 -10.06
N PRO A 189 0.23 21.03 -11.13
CA PRO A 189 -0.47 22.31 -11.00
C PRO A 189 -1.93 22.14 -10.56
N ASP A 190 -2.52 20.97 -10.82
CA ASP A 190 -3.92 20.67 -10.51
C ASP A 190 -4.03 19.42 -9.61
N PRO A 191 -3.70 19.51 -8.30
CA PRO A 191 -3.87 18.39 -7.37
C PRO A 191 -5.31 17.89 -7.26
N ALA A 192 -6.28 18.76 -7.59
CA ALA A 192 -7.71 18.47 -7.51
C ALA A 192 -8.15 17.29 -8.39
N ASP A 193 -7.52 17.11 -9.55
CA ASP A 193 -7.78 16.00 -10.46
C ASP A 193 -7.49 14.63 -9.82
N CYS A 194 -6.59 14.61 -8.84
CA CYS A 194 -6.20 13.40 -8.13
C CYS A 194 -7.01 13.14 -6.86
N TRP A 195 -7.82 14.08 -6.37
CA TRP A 195 -8.52 13.94 -5.08
C TRP A 195 -9.36 12.67 -4.97
N ASN A 196 -10.17 12.37 -5.99
CA ASN A 196 -11.01 11.17 -5.99
C ASN A 196 -10.17 9.89 -6.15
N THR A 197 -9.10 9.95 -6.95
CA THR A 197 -8.17 8.83 -7.14
C THR A 197 -7.52 8.44 -5.82
N VAL A 198 -6.99 9.43 -5.09
CA VAL A 198 -6.38 9.25 -3.78
C VAL A 198 -7.39 8.72 -2.76
N LYS A 199 -8.60 9.30 -2.70
CA LYS A 199 -9.69 8.79 -1.82
C LYS A 199 -10.02 7.33 -2.10
N LYS A 200 -10.19 6.96 -3.38
CA LYS A 200 -10.49 5.59 -3.79
C LYS A 200 -9.33 4.64 -3.51
N MET A 201 -8.09 5.13 -3.61
CA MET A 201 -6.89 4.36 -3.31
C MET A 201 -6.79 4.05 -1.81
N ALA A 202 -6.97 5.05 -0.93
CA ALA A 202 -7.00 4.85 0.52
C ALA A 202 -8.10 3.85 0.91
N LYS A 203 -9.30 4.00 0.35
CA LYS A 203 -10.42 3.08 0.58
C LYS A 203 -10.12 1.64 0.13
N LYS A 204 -9.42 1.48 -1.00
CA LYS A 204 -9.01 0.16 -1.50
C LYS A 204 -8.01 -0.50 -0.55
N ARG A 205 -6.94 0.23 -0.18
CA ARG A 205 -5.90 -0.25 0.76
C ARG A 205 -6.55 -0.71 2.08
N ALA A 206 -7.41 0.13 2.66
CA ALA A 206 -8.15 -0.19 3.88
C ALA A 206 -9.05 -1.43 3.74
N PHE A 207 -9.73 -1.58 2.60
CA PHE A 207 -10.59 -2.74 2.37
C PHE A 207 -9.79 -4.04 2.22
N VAL A 208 -8.72 -4.05 1.43
CA VAL A 208 -7.88 -5.23 1.24
C VAL A 208 -7.23 -5.66 2.55
N ASP A 209 -6.68 -4.70 3.31
CA ASP A 209 -6.13 -4.93 4.64
C ASP A 209 -7.17 -5.55 5.60
N ALA A 210 -8.38 -4.96 5.65
CA ALA A 210 -9.45 -5.45 6.51
C ALA A 210 -9.88 -6.89 6.16
N ILE A 211 -9.95 -7.21 4.86
CA ILE A 211 -10.32 -8.57 4.41
C ILE A 211 -9.22 -9.56 4.77
N LEU A 212 -7.95 -9.23 4.57
CA LEU A 212 -6.84 -10.12 4.95
C LEU A 212 -6.81 -10.37 6.46
N THR A 213 -7.04 -9.33 7.25
CA THR A 213 -7.12 -9.41 8.71
C THR A 213 -8.28 -10.29 9.17
N VAL A 214 -9.51 -10.04 8.69
CA VAL A 214 -10.71 -10.75 9.16
C VAL A 214 -10.77 -12.20 8.68
N THR A 215 -10.28 -12.48 7.48
CA THR A 215 -10.31 -13.85 6.92
C THR A 215 -9.08 -14.67 7.30
N ALA A 216 -8.07 -14.06 7.93
CA ALA A 216 -6.75 -14.65 8.15
C ALA A 216 -6.08 -15.13 6.84
N ALA A 217 -6.39 -14.47 5.72
CA ALA A 217 -5.88 -14.84 4.40
C ALA A 217 -4.45 -14.35 4.14
N SER A 218 -3.81 -13.68 5.10
CA SER A 218 -2.40 -13.23 5.03
C SER A 218 -1.38 -14.38 4.94
N ASP A 219 -1.79 -15.61 5.27
CA ASP A 219 -0.94 -16.77 5.04
C ASP A 219 -0.84 -17.11 3.54
N ILE A 220 -1.89 -16.83 2.77
CA ILE A 220 -1.95 -17.11 1.32
C ILE A 220 -1.52 -15.88 0.52
N PHE A 221 -1.90 -14.68 0.97
CA PHE A 221 -1.67 -13.43 0.25
C PHE A 221 -0.86 -12.42 1.07
N THR A 222 -0.13 -11.53 0.42
CA THR A 222 0.52 -10.37 1.08
C THR A 222 -0.26 -9.09 0.89
N GLN A 223 0.00 -8.12 1.78
CA GLN A 223 -0.54 -6.76 1.71
C GLN A 223 0.32 -5.87 0.81
N ASP A 224 -0.32 -5.42 -0.28
CA ASP A 224 0.02 -4.34 -1.23
C ASP A 224 1.48 -3.91 -1.40
N ILE A 225 2.04 -4.29 -2.56
CA ILE A 225 2.99 -3.46 -3.34
C ILE A 225 2.40 -3.19 -4.73
N GLU A 226 1.14 -2.77 -4.82
CA GLU A 226 0.50 -2.39 -6.10
C GLU A 226 1.11 -1.12 -6.75
N ASP A 227 2.22 -0.61 -6.23
CA ASP A 227 2.86 0.66 -6.64
C ASP A 227 4.04 0.52 -7.63
N GLU A 228 4.34 -0.67 -8.17
CA GLU A 228 5.34 -0.84 -9.24
C GLU A 228 4.81 -0.48 -10.66
N SER A 229 3.75 0.33 -10.78
CA SER A 229 3.37 0.91 -12.08
C SER A 229 4.17 2.16 -12.45
N SER A 230 5.06 2.62 -11.56
CA SER A 230 6.13 3.54 -11.95
C SER A 230 7.34 2.71 -12.38
N PRO A 231 7.93 2.93 -13.57
CA PRO A 231 9.23 2.34 -13.85
C PRO A 231 10.18 2.67 -12.69
N PRO A 232 11.06 1.75 -12.26
CA PRO A 232 12.05 2.04 -11.24
C PRO A 232 12.94 3.17 -11.77
N GLU A 233 12.60 4.42 -11.40
CA GLU A 233 13.51 5.53 -11.53
C GLU A 233 14.40 5.42 -10.31
N ALA A 234 15.62 4.92 -10.54
CA ALA A 234 16.67 4.95 -9.54
C ALA A 234 16.75 6.36 -8.96
N ASP A 235 16.65 6.47 -7.64
CA ASP A 235 16.92 7.72 -6.95
C ASP A 235 18.26 8.29 -7.44
N PRO A 236 18.37 9.62 -7.63
CA PRO A 236 19.67 10.22 -7.91
C PRO A 236 20.65 9.77 -6.82
N PRO A 237 21.90 9.43 -7.17
CA PRO A 237 22.86 8.92 -6.20
C PRO A 237 22.96 9.94 -5.06
N GLN A 238 22.54 9.52 -3.86
CA GLN A 238 22.80 10.30 -2.66
C GLN A 238 24.31 10.50 -2.56
N PRO A 239 24.79 11.72 -2.20
CA PRO A 239 26.20 11.93 -1.96
C PRO A 239 26.66 10.92 -0.91
N GLN A 240 27.48 9.96 -1.31
CA GLN A 240 28.08 9.02 -0.38
C GLN A 240 28.93 9.83 0.61
N PRO A 241 28.82 9.59 1.93
CA PRO A 241 29.75 10.15 2.90
C PRO A 241 31.16 9.71 2.49
N GLN A 242 32.04 10.68 2.26
CA GLN A 242 33.46 10.41 2.02
C GLN A 242 34.00 9.58 3.18
N THR A 243 34.33 8.32 2.91
CA THR A 243 35.00 7.46 3.87
C THR A 243 36.47 7.89 3.90
N GLU A 244 36.93 8.37 5.04
CA GLU A 244 38.35 8.67 5.29
C GLU A 244 39.23 7.46 4.95
N ALA A 245 40.36 7.73 4.30
CA ALA A 245 41.34 6.72 3.92
C ALA A 245 41.92 6.02 5.18
N PRO A 246 42.11 4.68 5.16
CA PRO A 246 42.75 3.97 6.26
C PRO A 246 44.22 4.35 6.39
N LYS A 247 44.65 4.77 7.59
CA LYS A 247 46.06 4.89 7.95
C LYS A 247 46.69 3.48 7.99
N GLU A 248 47.78 3.30 7.23
CA GLU A 248 48.64 2.12 7.25
C GLU A 248 49.13 1.83 8.68
N SER A 249 48.86 0.60 9.15
CA SER A 249 49.56 0.02 10.29
C SER A 249 50.87 -0.61 9.79
N VAL A 250 51.99 -0.02 10.20
CA VAL A 250 53.34 -0.54 9.98
C VAL A 250 53.49 -1.88 10.71
N SER A 251 53.84 -2.93 9.98
CA SER A 251 54.22 -4.23 10.53
C SER A 251 55.74 -4.30 10.72
N GLU A 252 56.21 -4.29 11.97
CA GLU A 252 57.58 -4.67 12.31
C GLU A 252 57.70 -6.18 12.53
N ARG A 253 58.63 -6.80 11.79
CA ARG A 253 59.37 -8.04 12.10
C ARG A 253 60.78 -7.73 11.58
N GLY A 254 61.89 -7.80 12.30
CA GLY A 254 62.27 -8.41 13.56
C GLY A 254 63.72 -8.87 13.32
N GLU A 255 64.68 -8.52 14.16
CA GLU A 255 66.00 -9.16 14.17
C GLU A 255 66.65 -9.03 15.54
N ASP A 256 67.21 -10.16 15.97
CA ASP A 256 67.80 -10.47 17.25
C ASP A 256 69.13 -9.73 17.50
N ASP A 257 69.41 -9.37 18.75
CA ASP A 257 70.77 -9.46 19.32
C ASP A 257 70.76 -9.42 20.87
N ILE A 258 71.32 -10.47 21.45
CA ILE A 258 71.61 -10.73 22.89
C ILE A 258 73.08 -10.29 23.12
N PRO A 259 73.58 -9.75 24.27
CA PRO A 259 73.73 -10.48 25.55
C PRO A 259 73.58 -9.56 26.81
N PHE A 260 73.35 -10.02 28.05
CA PHE A 260 73.99 -11.01 28.91
C PHE A 260 73.02 -11.41 30.03
#